data_AF-A0A5M7PU12-F1
#
_entry.id   AF-A0A5M7PU12-F1
#
_cell.length_a   1.000
_cell.length_b   1.000
_cell.length_c   1.000
_cell.angle_alpha   90.00
_cell.angle_beta   90.00
_cell.angle_gamma   90.00
#
_symmetry.space_group_name_H-M   'P 1'
#
loop_
_entity.id
_entity.type
_entity.pdbx_description
1 polymer ?
#
loop_
_entity_poly.entity_id
_entity_poly.type
_entity_poly.pdbx_seq_one_letter_code
_entity_poly.pdbx_strand_id
1 'polypeptide(L)'
;CLVQLGPLLVLVPAIIYLYWSGDTTWGTVLLVWSCVVGTMDNVLRPMLIRMGADLPMILILSGVIGGLFAFGMIGLFIGPVVLAVSYRLVSVWVHEAPAPDNDPLAVADALADHDGTPPAV
;
A
#
# COMPACT_ATOMS: atom_id res chain seq x y z
N CYS A 1 -1.75 -17.96 -4.92
CA CYS A 1 -2.09 -18.24 -6.33
C CYS A 1 -3.11 -19.38 -6.50
N LEU A 2 -4.10 -19.58 -5.60
CA LEU A 2 -5.13 -20.64 -5.77
C LEU A 2 -6.58 -20.22 -5.43
N VAL A 3 -6.88 -18.92 -5.35
CA VAL A 3 -8.25 -18.39 -5.10
C VAL A 3 -8.64 -17.29 -6.10
N GLN A 4 -7.83 -17.08 -7.14
CA GLN A 4 -7.97 -15.92 -8.03
C GLN A 4 -8.82 -16.17 -9.27
N LEU A 5 -9.69 -17.17 -9.19
CA LEU A 5 -10.93 -17.20 -9.94
C LEU A 5 -11.96 -16.90 -8.87
N GLY A 6 -12.35 -15.63 -8.74
CA GLY A 6 -13.17 -15.16 -7.63
C GLY A 6 -14.56 -15.83 -7.57
N PRO A 7 -15.53 -15.24 -6.84
CA PRO A 7 -16.90 -15.75 -6.76
C PRO A 7 -17.53 -16.13 -8.11
N LEU A 8 -17.08 -15.48 -9.20
CA LEU A 8 -17.46 -15.78 -10.59
C LEU A 8 -17.32 -17.26 -10.98
N LEU A 9 -16.29 -17.99 -10.56
CA LEU A 9 -16.14 -19.40 -11.00
C LEU A 9 -17.24 -20.31 -10.44
N VAL A 10 -17.76 -19.99 -9.26
CA VAL A 10 -18.90 -20.69 -8.65
C VAL A 10 -20.22 -20.10 -9.15
N LEU A 11 -20.31 -18.79 -9.36
CA LEU A 11 -21.56 -18.14 -9.78
C LEU A 11 -21.94 -18.42 -11.24
N VAL A 12 -20.97 -18.53 -12.16
CA VAL A 12 -21.23 -18.82 -13.59
C VAL A 12 -22.01 -20.13 -13.77
N PRO A 13 -21.56 -21.29 -13.26
CA PRO A 13 -22.33 -22.53 -13.36
C PRO A 13 -23.64 -22.49 -12.57
N ALA A 14 -23.72 -21.76 -11.44
CA ALA A 14 -24.96 -21.60 -10.68
C ALA A 14 -26.03 -20.82 -11.46
N ILE A 15 -25.64 -19.74 -12.15
CA ILE A 15 -26.55 -18.96 -13.01
C ILE A 15 -27.03 -19.83 -14.18
N ILE A 16 -26.13 -20.57 -14.84
CA ILE A 16 -26.47 -21.48 -15.94
C ILE A 16 -27.48 -22.54 -15.48
N TYR A 17 -27.24 -23.17 -14.33
CA TYR A 17 -28.15 -24.17 -13.77
C TYR A 17 -29.54 -23.59 -13.49
N LEU A 18 -29.62 -22.38 -12.95
CA LEU A 18 -30.88 -21.75 -12.57
C LEU A 18 -31.72 -21.34 -13.78
N TYR A 19 -31.07 -20.89 -14.87
CA TYR A 19 -31.74 -20.69 -16.16
C TYR A 19 -32.21 -22.01 -16.77
N TRP A 20 -31.51 -23.12 -16.52
CA TRP A 20 -31.92 -24.44 -16.99
C TRP A 20 -33.09 -25.05 -16.20
N SER A 21 -33.19 -24.75 -14.90
CA SER A 21 -34.32 -25.13 -14.04
C SER A 21 -35.60 -24.32 -14.28
N GLY A 22 -35.58 -23.30 -15.15
CA GLY A 22 -36.74 -22.49 -15.51
C GLY A 22 -37.01 -21.29 -14.59
N ASP A 23 -36.26 -21.15 -13.50
CA ASP A 23 -36.34 -20.03 -12.54
C ASP A 23 -35.61 -18.78 -13.04
N THR A 24 -36.13 -18.22 -14.14
CA THR A 24 -35.57 -17.06 -14.86
C THR A 24 -35.44 -15.82 -13.97
N THR A 25 -36.39 -15.60 -13.04
CA THR A 25 -36.37 -14.47 -12.10
C THR A 25 -35.17 -14.55 -11.16
N TRP A 26 -34.94 -15.72 -10.56
CA TRP A 26 -33.81 -15.93 -9.65
C TRP A 26 -32.47 -15.94 -10.39
N GLY A 27 -32.45 -16.47 -11.62
CA GLY A 27 -31.28 -16.40 -12.51
C GLY A 27 -30.85 -14.95 -12.80
N THR A 28 -31.82 -14.07 -13.09
CA THR A 28 -31.56 -12.67 -13.39
C THR A 28 -31.08 -11.89 -12.15
N VAL A 29 -31.67 -12.16 -10.98
CA VAL A 29 -31.23 -11.57 -9.70
C VAL A 29 -29.79 -11.98 -9.37
N LEU A 30 -29.47 -13.28 -9.50
CA LEU A 30 -28.10 -13.76 -9.28
C LEU A 30 -27.10 -13.19 -10.30
N LEU A 31 -27.50 -13.00 -11.56
CA LEU A 31 -26.65 -12.41 -12.59
C LEU A 31 -26.31 -10.95 -12.25
N VAL A 32 -27.31 -10.14 -11.90
CA VAL A 32 -27.11 -8.74 -11.49
C VAL A 32 -26.23 -8.67 -10.24
N TRP A 33 -26.52 -9.51 -9.24
CA TRP A 33 -25.72 -9.60 -8.02
C TRP A 33 -24.27 -10.01 -8.31
N SER A 34 -24.06 -10.99 -9.20
CA SER A 34 -22.73 -11.41 -9.67
C SER A 34 -21.95 -10.26 -10.28
N CYS A 35 -22.62 -9.42 -11.07
CA CYS A 35 -21.99 -8.29 -11.73
C CYS A 35 -21.51 -7.25 -10.71
N VAL A 36 -22.30 -6.97 -9.68
CA VAL A 36 -21.94 -6.06 -8.58
C VAL A 36 -20.79 -6.62 -7.74
N VAL A 37 -20.87 -7.90 -7.33
CA VAL A 37 -19.81 -8.55 -6.54
C VAL A 37 -18.53 -8.65 -7.35
N GLY A 38 -18.62 -9.08 -8.61
CA GLY A 38 -17.49 -9.18 -9.52
C GLY A 38 -16.82 -7.83 -9.77
N THR A 39 -17.60 -6.74 -9.91
CA THR A 39 -17.01 -5.39 -10.04
C THR A 39 -16.38 -4.92 -8.74
N MET A 40 -16.98 -5.16 -7.58
CA MET A 40 -16.35 -4.87 -6.29
C MET A 40 -15.03 -5.62 -6.12
N ASP A 41 -14.99 -6.93 -6.38
CA ASP A 41 -13.77 -7.74 -6.26
C ASP A 41 -12.66 -7.28 -7.22
N ASN A 42 -13.04 -6.80 -8.41
CA ASN A 42 -12.13 -6.25 -9.41
C ASN A 42 -11.63 -4.83 -9.09
N VAL A 43 -12.31 -4.07 -8.22
CA VAL A 43 -11.92 -2.71 -7.80
C VAL A 43 -11.17 -2.71 -6.46
N LEU A 44 -11.62 -3.53 -5.51
CA LEU A 44 -10.96 -3.68 -4.21
C LEU A 44 -9.52 -4.17 -4.37
N ARG A 45 -9.27 -5.06 -5.32
CA ARG A 45 -7.94 -5.62 -5.60
C ARG A 45 -6.91 -4.58 -6.07
N PRO A 46 -7.16 -3.75 -7.11
CA PRO A 46 -6.24 -2.67 -7.49
C PRO A 46 -6.17 -1.55 -6.45
N MET A 47 -7.23 -1.29 -5.68
CA MET A 47 -7.18 -0.32 -4.58
C MET A 47 -6.25 -0.80 -3.45
N LEU A 48 -6.35 -2.07 -3.04
CA LEU A 48 -5.44 -2.67 -2.06
C LEU A 48 -3.99 -2.72 -2.55
N ILE A 49 -3.76 -3.01 -3.84
CA ILE A 49 -2.42 -3.06 -4.42
C ILE A 49 -1.83 -1.65 -4.60
N ARG A 50 -2.62 -0.65 -5.02
CA ARG A 50 -2.18 0.75 -5.10
C ARG A 50 -1.83 1.33 -3.73
N MET A 51 -2.49 0.90 -2.67
CA MET A 51 -2.11 1.25 -1.29
C MET A 51 -0.84 0.51 -0.82
N GLY A 52 -0.56 -0.68 -1.36
CA GLY A 52 0.58 -1.52 -0.97
C GLY A 52 1.94 -1.09 -1.55
N ALA A 53 2.00 -0.05 -2.37
CA ALA A 53 3.25 0.41 -2.99
C ALA A 53 4.13 1.26 -2.06
N ASP A 54 3.55 1.87 -1.01
CA ASP A 54 4.31 2.72 -0.07
C ASP A 54 4.17 2.31 1.40
N LEU A 55 3.12 1.58 1.77
CA LEU A 55 2.98 1.08 3.13
C LEU A 55 2.97 -0.46 3.06
N PRO A 56 4.12 -1.12 3.23
CA PRO A 56 4.21 -2.56 3.07
C PRO A 56 3.17 -3.24 3.97
N MET A 57 2.39 -4.18 3.43
CA MET A 57 1.36 -4.94 4.16
C MET A 57 1.90 -5.51 5.49
N ILE A 58 3.17 -5.91 5.49
CA ILE A 58 3.92 -6.35 6.67
C ILE A 58 3.86 -5.33 7.81
N LEU A 59 3.94 -4.04 7.50
CA LEU A 59 3.96 -2.94 8.46
C LEU A 59 2.57 -2.71 9.09
N ILE A 60 1.50 -2.88 8.30
CA ILE A 60 0.11 -2.85 8.79
C ILE A 60 -0.15 -4.06 9.69
N LEU A 61 0.20 -5.28 9.24
CA LEU A 61 0.01 -6.50 10.03
C LEU A 61 0.84 -6.45 11.32
N SER A 62 2.08 -5.98 11.26
CA SER A 62 2.93 -5.74 12.43
C SER A 62 2.31 -4.69 13.37
N GLY A 63 1.72 -3.63 12.83
CA GLY A 63 1.00 -2.62 13.62
C GLY A 63 -0.25 -3.15 14.30
N VAL A 64 -1.04 -3.98 13.60
CA VAL A 64 -2.22 -4.64 14.18
C VAL A 64 -1.80 -5.58 15.32
N ILE A 65 -0.82 -6.45 15.07
CA ILE A 65 -0.36 -7.44 16.05
C ILE A 65 0.29 -6.73 17.25
N GLY A 66 1.21 -5.79 17.01
CA GLY A 66 1.88 -5.01 18.05
C GLY A 66 0.91 -4.13 18.84
N GLY A 67 -0.05 -3.50 18.17
CA GLY A 67 -1.11 -2.71 18.79
C GLY A 67 -2.01 -3.56 19.68
N LEU A 68 -2.37 -4.76 19.22
CA LEU A 68 -3.15 -5.72 20.01
C LEU A 68 -2.43 -6.11 21.31
N PHE A 69 -1.11 -6.32 21.25
CA PHE A 69 -0.32 -6.61 22.45
C PHE A 69 -0.13 -5.40 23.38
N ALA A 70 0.00 -4.19 22.84
CA ALA A 70 0.23 -2.99 23.64
C ALA A 70 -1.03 -2.42 24.31
N PHE A 71 -2.16 -2.40 23.60
CA PHE A 71 -3.39 -1.72 24.04
C PHE A 71 -4.66 -2.59 23.89
N GLY A 72 -4.54 -3.88 23.58
CA GLY A 72 -5.68 -4.77 23.39
C GLY A 72 -6.50 -4.44 22.13
N MET A 73 -7.82 -4.61 22.18
CA MET A 73 -8.68 -4.41 21.01
C MET A 73 -8.61 -3.00 20.39
N ILE A 74 -8.43 -1.97 21.21
CA ILE A 74 -8.31 -0.58 20.74
C ILE A 74 -7.03 -0.41 19.91
N GLY A 75 -5.97 -1.12 20.29
CA GLY A 75 -4.70 -1.12 19.57
C GLY A 75 -4.77 -1.71 18.16
N LEU A 76 -5.83 -2.43 17.80
CA LEU A 76 -6.05 -2.92 16.43
C LEU A 76 -6.26 -1.77 15.44
N PHE A 77 -6.84 -0.66 15.90
CA PHE A 77 -7.00 0.56 15.10
C PHE A 77 -5.82 1.52 15.27
N ILE A 78 -5.32 1.70 16.49
CA ILE A 78 -4.25 2.66 16.78
C ILE A 78 -2.90 2.19 16.25
N GLY A 79 -2.58 0.90 16.37
CA GLY A 79 -1.28 0.34 16.01
C GLY A 79 -0.88 0.58 14.55
N PRO A 80 -1.73 0.22 13.56
CA PRO A 80 -1.44 0.48 12.15
C PRO A 80 -1.31 1.96 11.83
N VAL A 81 -2.14 2.82 12.43
CA VAL A 81 -2.13 4.27 12.18
C VAL A 81 -0.83 4.90 12.69
N VAL A 82 -0.41 4.57 13.92
CA VAL A 82 0.83 5.12 14.50
C VAL A 82 2.07 4.66 13.72
N LEU A 83 2.13 3.38 13.34
CA LEU A 83 3.23 2.87 12.51
C LEU A 83 3.23 3.50 11.11
N ALA A 84 2.07 3.71 10.49
CA ALA A 84 1.95 4.37 9.20
C ALA A 84 2.52 5.78 9.22
N VAL A 85 2.14 6.58 10.23
CA VAL A 85 2.60 7.97 10.40
C VAL A 85 4.10 8.01 10.68
N SER A 86 4.58 7.15 11.58
CA SER A 86 6.01 7.05 11.90
C SER A 86 6.84 6.69 10.67
N TYR A 87 6.39 5.70 9.90
CA TYR A 87 7.07 5.31 8.65
C TYR A 87 7.09 6.45 7.64
N ARG A 88 5.98 7.18 7.47
CA ARG A 88 5.93 8.34 6.57
C ARG A 88 6.88 9.45 7.01
N LEU A 89 6.97 9.73 8.31
CA LEU A 89 7.91 10.74 8.84
C LEU A 89 9.37 10.35 8.56
N VAL A 90 9.73 9.08 8.81
CA VAL A 90 11.09 8.57 8.53
C VAL A 90 11.38 8.59 7.03
N SER A 91 10.42 8.17 6.20
CA SER A 91 10.56 8.17 4.75
C SER A 91 10.82 9.57 4.20
N VAL A 92 10.07 10.58 4.65
CA VAL A 92 10.30 11.97 4.28
C VAL A 92 11.66 12.46 4.76
N TRP A 93 12.04 12.17 6.00
CA TRP A 93 13.35 12.58 6.54
C TRP A 93 14.53 11.99 5.76
N VAL A 94 14.44 10.72 5.35
CA VAL A 94 15.49 10.05 4.56
C VAL A 94 15.58 10.60 3.13
N HIS A 95 14.45 10.94 2.50
CA HIS A 95 14.44 11.38 1.10
C HIS A 95 14.69 12.89 0.93
N GLU A 96 14.45 13.70 1.97
CA GLU A 96 14.71 15.14 1.96
C GLU A 96 16.11 15.49 2.48
N ALA A 97 16.89 14.51 2.97
CA ALA A 97 18.27 14.73 3.38
C ALA A 97 19.13 15.02 2.13
N PRO A 98 19.71 16.24 1.99
CA PRO A 98 20.65 16.52 0.91
C PRO A 98 21.80 15.52 1.00
N ALA A 99 22.20 14.94 -0.13
CA ALA A 99 23.44 14.19 -0.18
C ALA A 99 24.55 15.11 0.35
N PRO A 100 25.46 14.63 1.23
CA PRO A 100 26.59 15.44 1.64
C PRO A 100 27.36 15.74 0.35
N ASP A 101 27.41 17.02 -0.04
CA ASP A 101 28.20 17.48 -1.18
C ASP A 101 29.65 17.08 -0.90
N ASN A 102 30.03 15.95 -1.47
CA ASN A 102 31.28 15.25 -1.23
C ASN A 102 32.34 15.68 -2.25
N ASP A 103 32.23 16.92 -2.75
CA ASP A 103 33.25 17.52 -3.59
C ASP A 103 34.30 18.17 -2.68
N PRO A 104 35.44 17.48 -2.42
CA PRO A 104 36.46 17.97 -1.50
C PRO A 104 37.09 19.28 -1.99
N LEU A 105 36.96 19.57 -3.29
CA LEU A 105 37.45 20.78 -3.94
C LEU A 105 36.60 22.00 -3.57
N ALA A 106 35.28 21.86 -3.47
CA ALA A 106 34.39 22.96 -3.05
C ALA A 106 34.60 23.34 -1.57
N VAL A 107 34.93 22.36 -0.71
CA VAL A 107 35.29 22.60 0.69
C VAL A 107 36.69 23.20 0.80
N ALA A 108 37.64 22.76 -0.03
CA ALA A 108 39.00 23.32 -0.06
C ALA A 108 39.01 24.78 -0.55
N ASP A 109 38.23 25.11 -1.59
CA ASP A 109 38.10 26.47 -2.12
C ASP A 109 37.45 27.41 -1.11
N ALA A 110 36.42 26.96 -0.38
CA ALA A 110 35.77 27.74 0.67
C ALA A 110 36.68 27.99 1.90
N LEU A 111 37.60 27.06 2.19
CA LEU A 111 38.60 27.24 3.25
C LEU A 111 39.78 28.11 2.80
N ALA A 112 40.16 28.06 1.52
CA ALA A 112 41.20 28.91 0.93
C ALA A 112 40.78 30.39 0.91
N ASP A 113 39.51 30.68 0.60
CA ASP A 113 38.98 32.05 0.57
C ASP A 113 38.91 32.70 1.98
N HIS A 114 38.85 31.88 3.03
CA HIS A 114 38.85 32.36 4.42
C HIS A 114 40.26 32.64 4.99
N ASP A 115 41.33 32.17 4.33
CA ASP A 115 42.74 32.35 4.79
C ASP A 115 43.53 33.41 3.98
N GLY A 116 42.91 34.05 2.99
CA GLY A 116 43.49 35.21 2.31
C GLY A 116 44.84 34.96 1.60
N THR A 117 45.20 33.71 1.29
CA THR A 117 46.40 33.40 0.52
C THR A 117 46.07 33.40 -0.99
N PRO A 118 46.77 34.21 -1.82
CA PRO A 118 46.47 34.30 -3.25
C PRO A 118 46.83 33.00 -3.98
N PRO A 119 46.11 32.64 -5.07
CA PRO A 119 46.37 31.42 -5.82
C PRO A 119 47.77 31.45 -6.44
N ALA A 120 48.56 30.42 -6.15
CA ALA A 120 49.83 30.18 -6.81
C ALA A 120 49.57 29.82 -8.28
N VAL A 121 49.96 30.75 -9.16
CA VAL A 121 49.99 30.61 -10.61
C VAL A 121 50.95 29.50 -11.03
#